data_AF-A0A7W5BFP5-F1
#
_entry.id   AF-A0A7W5BFP5-F1
#
_cell.length_a   1.000
_cell.length_b   1.000
_cell.length_c   1.000
_cell.angle_alpha   90.00
_cell.angle_beta   90.00
_cell.angle_gamma   90.00
#
_symmetry.space_group_name_H-M   'P 1'
#
loop_
_entity.id
_entity.type
_entity.pdbx_description
1 polymer ?
#
loop_
_entity_poly.entity_id
_entity_poly.type
_entity_poly.pdbx_seq_one_letter_code
_entity_poly.pdbx_strand_id
1 'polypeptide(L)' 'MEEKCCPLCGRPLGAFNIDRHHLIPKTFKGKEQFEVHKICHRKIHSVLTERELLRTYHT' A
#
# COMPACT_ATOMS: atom_id res chain seq x y z
N MET A 1 -20.73 5.23 -4.04
CA MET A 1 -19.68 4.41 -4.67
C MET A 1 -18.46 4.56 -3.79
N GLU A 2 -17.95 3.46 -3.25
CA GLU A 2 -16.81 3.50 -2.34
C GLU A 2 -15.53 3.65 -3.18
N GLU A 3 -15.12 4.90 -3.39
CA GLU A 3 -13.88 5.23 -4.08
C GLU A 3 -12.72 4.81 -3.16
N LYS A 4 -12.16 3.63 -3.40
CA LYS A 4 -11.00 3.17 -2.65
C LYS A 4 -9.86 4.17 -2.86
N CYS A 5 -9.32 4.72 -1.78
CA CYS A 5 -8.16 5.59 -1.83
C CYS A 5 -6.88 4.79 -1.60
N CYS A 6 -5.81 5.15 -2.31
CA CYS A 6 -4.52 4.54 -2.11
C CYS A 6 -4.00 4.95 -0.73
N PRO A 7 -3.71 4.01 0.18
CA PRO A 7 -3.20 4.33 1.52
C PRO A 7 -1.84 5.04 1.45
N LEU A 8 -1.10 4.89 0.34
CA LEU A 8 0.23 5.48 0.19
C LEU A 8 0.23 6.97 -0.17
N CYS A 9 -0.79 7.42 -0.91
CA CYS A 9 -0.82 8.79 -1.43
C CYS A 9 -2.14 9.53 -1.17
N GLY A 10 -3.13 8.86 -0.58
CA GLY A 10 -4.46 9.40 -0.29
C GLY A 10 -5.32 9.69 -1.52
N ARG A 11 -4.83 9.41 -2.73
CA ARG A 11 -5.58 9.66 -3.98
C ARG A 11 -6.48 8.47 -4.33
N PRO A 12 -7.62 8.70 -4.99
CA PRO A 12 -8.49 7.62 -5.45
C PRO A 12 -7.72 6.63 -6.34
N LEU A 13 -7.90 5.35 -6.06
CA LEU A 13 -7.48 4.24 -6.90
C LEU A 13 -8.42 4.25 -8.09
N GLY A 14 -8.01 4.93 -9.17
CA GLY A 14 -8.73 4.88 -10.44
C GLY A 14 -8.80 3.46 -10.99
N ALA A 15 -9.51 3.25 -12.10
CA ALA A 15 -9.76 1.90 -12.61
C ALA A 15 -8.52 1.13 -13.14
N PHE A 16 -7.36 1.78 -13.29
CA PHE A 16 -6.17 1.20 -13.93
C PHE A 16 -4.89 1.43 -13.11
N ASN A 17 -3.92 0.52 -13.29
CA ASN A 17 -2.61 0.54 -12.63
C ASN A 17 -2.68 0.40 -11.10
N ILE A 18 -3.50 -0.52 -10.61
CA ILE A 18 -3.55 -0.92 -9.20
C ILE A 18 -2.74 -2.22 -9.03
N ASP A 19 -1.96 -2.29 -7.96
CA ASP A 19 -1.26 -3.47 -7.49
C ASP A 19 -1.68 -3.78 -6.04
N ARG A 20 -1.47 -5.01 -5.59
CA ARG A 20 -1.90 -5.45 -4.26
C ARG A 20 -0.68 -5.58 -3.37
N HIS A 21 -0.62 -4.73 -2.34
CA HIS A 21 0.49 -4.71 -1.41
C HIS A 21 0.05 -5.18 -0.03
N HIS A 22 0.88 -6.02 0.59
CA HIS A 22 0.69 -6.44 1.98
C HIS A 22 1.30 -5.36 2.88
N LEU A 23 0.48 -4.42 3.37
CA LEU A 23 0.96 -3.43 4.34
C LEU A 23 1.33 -4.06 5.68
N ILE A 24 0.71 -5.19 6.02
CA ILE A 24 0.99 -5.93 7.25
C ILE A 24 1.74 -7.24 6.89
N PRO A 25 2.98 -7.43 7.37
CA PRO A 25 3.72 -8.67 7.13
C PRO A 25 2.99 -9.88 7.68
N LYS A 26 3.14 -11.05 7.01
CA LYS A 26 2.52 -12.33 7.42
C LYS A 26 2.77 -12.70 8.89
N THR A 27 3.90 -12.27 9.45
CA THR A 27 4.29 -12.48 10.85
C THR A 27 3.29 -11.92 11.86
N PHE A 28 2.50 -10.89 11.49
CA PHE A 28 1.46 -10.27 12.32
C PHE A 28 0.04 -10.73 11.96
N LYS A 29 -0.12 -11.90 11.32
CA LYS A 29 -1.41 -12.39 10.77
C LYS A 29 -2.06 -11.44 9.74
N GLY A 30 -1.29 -10.56 9.11
CA GLY A 30 -1.77 -9.73 8.01
C GLY A 30 -2.22 -10.59 6.82
N LYS A 31 -3.54 -10.83 6.71
CA LYS A 31 -4.18 -11.43 5.53
C LYS A 31 -4.69 -10.39 4.54
N GLU A 32 -4.68 -9.12 4.94
CA GLU A 32 -5.25 -8.03 4.17
C GLU A 32 -4.26 -7.50 3.15
N GLN A 33 -4.69 -7.55 1.89
CA GLN A 33 -4.00 -6.94 0.76
C GLN A 33 -4.69 -5.61 0.48
N PHE A 34 -3.91 -4.54 0.49
CA PHE A 34 -4.40 -3.21 0.18
C PHE A 34 -4.11 -2.89 -1.28
N GLU A 35 -5.09 -2.27 -1.92
CA GLU A 35 -4.95 -1.78 -3.28
C GLU A 35 -4.11 -0.50 -3.26
N VAL A 36 -3.03 -0.49 -4.01
CA VAL A 36 -2.12 0.65 -4.12
C VAL A 36 -1.85 0.92 -5.60
N HIS A 37 -1.56 2.17 -5.99
CA HIS A 37 -1.15 2.39 -7.38
C HIS A 37 0.17 1.68 -7.66
N LYS A 38 0.34 1.12 -8.85
CA LYS A 38 1.56 0.44 -9.31
C LYS A 38 2.78 1.36 -9.25
N ILE A 39 2.58 2.65 -9.54
CA ILE A 39 3.62 3.68 -9.36
C ILE A 39 3.94 3.93 -7.89
N CYS A 40 2.92 3.98 -7.02
CA CYS A 40 3.12 4.14 -5.58
C CYS A 40 3.82 2.91 -5.00
N HIS A 41 3.47 1.70 -5.43
CA HIS A 41 4.15 0.45 -5.09
C HIS A 41 5.63 0.47 -5.49
N ARG A 42 5.94 0.84 -6.73
CA ARG A 42 7.34 0.96 -7.17
C ARG A 42 8.10 2.06 -6.41
N LYS A 43 7.43 3.20 -6.15
CA LYS A 43 8.03 4.34 -5.44
C LYS A 43 8.28 4.02 -3.98
N ILE A 44 7.37 3.31 -3.31
CA ILE A 44 7.53 2.94 -1.92
C ILE A 44 8.74 2.02 -1.74
N HIS A 45 8.94 1.02 -2.60
CA HIS A 45 10.14 0.19 -2.57
C HIS A 45 11.43 0.93 -2.95
N SER A 46 11.33 2.05 -3.66
CA SER A 46 12.48 2.86 -4.05
C SER A 46 12.85 3.96 -3.05
N VAL A 47 11.89 4.45 -2.27
CA VAL A 47 12.04 5.61 -1.36
C VAL A 47 12.02 5.19 0.11
N LEU A 48 11.24 4.16 0.44
CA LEU A 48 11.05 3.68 1.80
C LEU A 48 11.66 2.28 1.93
N THR A 49 12.43 2.07 2.99
CA THR A 49 12.87 0.73 3.36
C THR A 49 11.72 -0.02 4.04
N GLU A 50 11.80 -1.35 4.11
CA GLU A 50 10.78 -2.17 4.78
C GLU A 50 10.52 -1.72 6.24
N ARG A 51 11.52 -1.16 6.94
CA ARG A 51 11.39 -0.62 8.30
C ARG A 51 10.55 0.66 8.36
N GLU A 52 10.70 1.53 7.36
CA GLU A 52 9.92 2.77 7.27
C GLU A 52 8.47 2.48 6.84
N LEU A 53 8.29 1.46 5.99
CA LEU A 53 6.98 0.94 5.63
C LEU A 53 6.23 0.42 6.85
N LEU A 54 6.91 -0.40 7.66
CA LEU A 54 6.37 -0.91 8.91
C LEU A 54 5.98 0.26 9.84
N ARG A 55 6.84 1.28 10.02
CA ARG A 55 6.52 2.40 10.92
C ARG A 55 5.36 3.28 10.45
N THR A 56 5.20 3.46 9.14
CA THR A 56 4.22 4.40 8.58
C THR A 56 2.84 3.76 8.41
N TYR A 57 2.77 2.45 8.16
CA TYR A 57 1.52 1.73 7.89
C TYR A 57 1.12 0.73 8.99
N HIS A 58 1.87 0.64 10.09
CA HIS A 58 1.52 -0.14 11.28
C HIS A 58 0.90 0.77 12.35
N THR A 59 -0.33 1.18 12.14
CA THR A 59 -1.24 1.69 13.19
C THR A 59 -2.59 1.04 12.99
#